data_AF-A0A151E0T2-F1
#
_entry.id   AF-A0A151E0T2-F1
#
_cell.length_a   1.000
_cell.length_b   1.000
_cell.length_c   1.000
_cell.angle_alpha   90.00
_cell.angle_beta   90.00
_cell.angle_gamma   90.00
#
_symmetry.space_group_name_H-M   'P 1'
#
loop_
_entity.id
_entity.type
_entity.pdbx_description
1 polymer ?
#
loop_
_entity_poly.entity_id
_entity_poly.type
_entity_poly.pdbx_seq_one_letter_code
_entity_poly.pdbx_strand_id
1 'polypeptide(L)'
;MKYKIISILICMLLLTVIPVTAGLTIQENPQPSRIGWTTIQGFLLTRPREINGGALIMFRCLFVHYVAQSIVQRITGFRYGGQMMVIPNTFRGVLMPHMIMGWCIGALEF
;
A
#
# COMPACT_ATOMS: atom_id res chain seq x y z
N MET A 1 37.69 23.02 -32.10
CA MET A 1 36.26 23.05 -31.69
C MET A 1 35.60 21.67 -31.62
N LYS A 2 35.90 20.72 -32.51
CA LYS A 2 35.27 19.38 -32.55
C LYS A 2 35.37 18.59 -31.24
N TYR A 3 36.53 18.60 -30.56
CA TYR A 3 36.74 17.85 -29.31
C TYR A 3 36.02 18.44 -28.08
N LYS A 4 35.73 19.75 -28.07
CA LYS A 4 34.98 20.39 -26.97
C LYS A 4 33.51 19.95 -26.97
N ILE A 5 32.92 19.77 -28.15
CA ILE A 5 31.51 19.37 -28.29
C ILE A 5 31.32 17.91 -27.83
N ILE A 6 32.27 17.03 -28.15
CA ILE A 6 32.22 15.62 -27.74
C ILE A 6 32.30 15.48 -26.22
N SER A 7 33.16 16.27 -25.55
CA SER A 7 33.28 16.26 -24.09
C SER A 7 32.00 16.74 -23.39
N ILE A 8 31.33 17.76 -23.92
CA ILE A 8 30.05 18.25 -23.39
C ILE A 8 28.96 17.19 -23.55
N LEU A 9 28.94 16.50 -24.70
CA LEU A 9 27.98 15.43 -24.97
C LEU A 9 28.16 14.24 -24.02
N ILE A 10 29.40 13.85 -23.71
CA ILE A 10 29.69 12.77 -22.74
C ILE A 10 29.26 13.17 -21.32
N CYS A 11 29.53 14.40 -20.90
CA CYS A 11 29.08 14.90 -19.59
C CYS A 11 27.55 14.96 -19.48
N MET A 12 26.86 15.41 -20.53
CA MET A 12 25.39 15.40 -20.57
C MET A 12 24.83 13.98 -20.56
N LEU A 13 25.47 13.03 -21.25
CA LEU A 13 25.06 11.62 -21.24
C LEU A 13 25.22 11.00 -19.84
N LEU A 14 26.32 11.27 -19.14
CA LEU A 14 26.55 10.82 -17.76
C LEU A 14 25.50 11.38 -16.78
N LEU A 15 25.09 12.65 -16.95
CA LEU A 15 24.03 13.27 -16.14
C LEU A 15 22.66 12.60 -16.36
N THR A 16 22.40 12.06 -17.56
CA THR A 16 21.13 11.36 -17.84
C THR A 16 21.03 9.96 -17.23
N VAL A 17 22.13 9.37 -16.74
CA VAL A 17 22.12 8.06 -16.05
C VAL A 17 21.79 8.19 -14.56
N ILE A 18 21.92 9.40 -13.99
CA ILE A 18 21.76 9.64 -12.56
C ILE A 18 20.30 9.53 -12.04
N PRO A 19 19.21 9.80 -12.79
CA PRO A 19 17.88 9.84 -12.18
C PRO A 19 17.16 8.47 -12.11
N VAL A 20 17.82 7.35 -12.42
CA VAL A 20 17.15 6.02 -12.40
C VAL A 20 17.39 5.25 -11.09
N THR A 21 18.42 5.58 -10.32
CA THR A 21 18.71 4.90 -9.03
C THR A 21 17.99 5.51 -7.84
N ALA A 22 17.51 6.76 -7.93
CA ALA A 22 16.73 7.39 -6.86
C ALA A 22 15.24 6.97 -6.87
N GLY A 23 14.74 6.42 -7.99
CA GLY A 23 13.36 5.92 -8.11
C GLY A 23 13.18 4.43 -7.83
N LEU A 24 14.29 3.69 -7.67
CA LEU A 24 14.31 2.28 -7.30
C LEU A 24 14.77 2.14 -5.84
N THR A 25 14.12 2.86 -4.92
CA THR A 25 13.96 2.26 -3.59
C THR A 25 13.09 1.04 -3.84
N ILE A 26 13.72 -0.12 -3.97
CA ILE A 26 13.05 -1.41 -3.83
C ILE A 26 12.32 -1.28 -2.50
N GLN A 27 11.02 -1.00 -2.58
CA GLN A 27 10.13 -1.10 -1.45
C GLN A 27 10.18 -2.59 -1.15
N GLU A 28 11.06 -3.01 -0.25
CA GLU A 28 11.00 -4.34 0.33
C GLU A 28 9.55 -4.47 0.75
N ASN A 29 8.82 -5.33 0.04
CA ASN A 29 7.42 -5.58 0.32
C ASN A 29 7.43 -6.11 1.76
N PRO A 30 7.03 -5.32 2.77
CA PRO A 30 7.37 -5.65 4.13
C PRO A 30 6.70 -6.97 4.42
N GLN A 31 7.49 -7.99 4.76
CA GLN A 31 6.92 -9.27 5.16
C GLN A 31 5.92 -8.96 6.28
N PRO A 32 4.64 -9.35 6.13
CA PRO A 32 3.65 -9.03 7.13
C PRO A 32 4.06 -9.75 8.42
N SER A 33 4.60 -8.98 9.37
CA SER A 33 4.85 -9.49 10.71
C SER A 33 3.50 -9.93 11.29
N ARG A 34 3.42 -11.19 11.75
CA ARG A 34 2.22 -11.74 12.40
C ARG A 34 1.80 -10.94 13.64
N ILE A 35 2.70 -10.12 14.18
CA ILE A 35 2.46 -9.30 15.37
C ILE A 35 2.30 -7.84 14.96
N GLY A 36 1.06 -7.36 15.02
CA GLY A 36 0.70 -5.99 14.70
C GLY A 36 -0.81 -5.76 14.64
N TRP A 37 -1.19 -4.51 14.46
CA TRP A 37 -2.57 -4.13 14.16
C TRP A 37 -2.60 -3.21 12.94
N THR A 38 -3.71 -3.24 12.22
CA THR A 38 -3.94 -2.33 11.10
C THR A 38 -5.18 -1.51 11.38
N THR A 39 -5.05 -0.19 11.42
CA THR A 39 -6.19 0.73 11.44
C THR A 39 -6.64 1.02 10.02
N ILE A 40 -7.95 1.11 9.82
CA ILE A 40 -8.57 1.25 8.49
C ILE A 40 -9.69 2.28 8.60
N GLN A 41 -9.74 3.21 7.66
CA GLN A 41 -10.80 4.20 7.55
C GLN A 41 -11.11 4.52 6.08
N GLY A 42 -12.38 4.67 5.74
CA GLY A 42 -12.78 5.14 4.42
C GLY A 42 -14.14 4.64 3.96
N PHE A 43 -14.30 4.61 2.64
CA PHE A 43 -15.56 4.36 1.96
C PHE A 43 -15.49 3.13 1.06
N LEU A 44 -16.58 2.36 1.06
CA LEU A 44 -16.73 1.10 0.34
C LEU A 44 -17.66 1.29 -0.88
N LEU A 45 -17.32 0.67 -2.01
CA LEU A 45 -18.22 0.58 -3.16
C LEU A 45 -19.23 -0.57 -3.03
N THR A 46 -18.82 -1.65 -2.37
CA THR A 46 -19.66 -2.85 -2.21
C THR A 46 -19.89 -3.17 -0.75
N ARG A 47 -20.98 -3.88 -0.47
CA ARG A 47 -21.20 -4.47 0.85
C ARG A 47 -20.06 -5.45 1.18
N PRO A 48 -19.49 -5.42 2.40
CA PRO A 48 -18.53 -6.40 2.87
C PRO A 48 -19.11 -7.82 2.80
N ARG A 49 -18.29 -8.79 2.41
CA ARG A 49 -18.65 -10.21 2.37
C ARG A 49 -17.57 -11.02 3.04
N GLU A 50 -18.00 -12.01 3.81
CA GLU A 50 -17.09 -13.00 4.35
C GLU A 50 -16.64 -13.98 3.25
N ILE A 51 -15.37 -14.33 3.26
CA ILE A 51 -14.75 -15.33 2.37
C ILE A 51 -13.92 -16.30 3.22
N ASN A 52 -13.42 -17.38 2.61
CA ASN A 52 -12.60 -18.40 3.29
C ASN A 52 -13.24 -18.94 4.58
N GLY A 53 -14.53 -19.30 4.50
CA GLY A 53 -15.27 -19.85 5.65
C GLY A 53 -15.46 -18.87 6.81
N GLY A 54 -15.41 -17.56 6.56
CA GLY A 54 -15.55 -16.53 7.60
C GLY A 54 -14.23 -16.03 8.17
N ALA A 55 -13.07 -16.51 7.69
CA ALA A 55 -11.78 -16.05 8.19
C ALA A 55 -11.42 -14.63 7.75
N LEU A 56 -11.89 -14.21 6.57
CA LEU A 56 -11.56 -12.92 5.96
C LEU A 56 -12.81 -12.18 5.50
N ILE A 57 -12.71 -10.86 5.44
CA ILE A 57 -13.74 -9.96 4.92
C ILE A 57 -13.20 -9.31 3.65
N MET A 58 -14.02 -9.32 2.60
CA MET A 58 -13.69 -8.79 1.28
C MET A 58 -14.67 -7.68 0.87
N PHE A 59 -14.15 -6.59 0.29
CA PHE A 59 -14.94 -5.50 -0.27
C PHE A 59 -14.18 -4.73 -1.36
N ARG A 60 -14.90 -3.99 -2.20
CA ARG A 60 -14.31 -2.99 -3.11
C ARG A 60 -14.20 -1.64 -2.42
N CYS A 61 -13.05 -1.02 -2.51
CA CYS A 61 -12.76 0.30 -1.93
C CYS A 61 -13.14 1.41 -2.90
N LEU A 62 -13.92 2.41 -2.46
CA LEU A 62 -13.98 3.69 -3.17
C LEU A 62 -12.70 4.48 -2.86
N PHE A 63 -12.45 4.63 -1.56
CA PHE A 63 -11.27 5.28 -0.99
C PHE A 63 -11.08 4.76 0.43
N VAL A 64 -10.02 3.99 0.68
CA VAL A 64 -9.71 3.43 2.00
C VAL A 64 -8.27 3.70 2.33
N HIS A 65 -8.06 4.43 3.43
CA HIS A 65 -6.75 4.66 4.02
C HIS A 65 -6.51 3.64 5.13
N TYR A 66 -5.29 3.12 5.23
CA TYR A 66 -4.91 2.18 6.26
C TYR A 66 -3.51 2.44 6.80
N VAL A 67 -3.31 2.10 8.06
CA VAL A 67 -2.02 2.17 8.74
C VAL A 67 -1.77 0.82 9.39
N ALA A 68 -0.86 0.04 8.84
CA ALA A 68 -0.39 -1.21 9.43
C ALA A 68 0.79 -0.91 10.35
N GLN A 69 0.69 -1.30 11.61
CA GLN A 69 1.72 -1.12 12.61
C GLN A 69 2.17 -2.48 13.14
N SER A 70 3.45 -2.78 12.96
CA SER A 70 4.14 -3.92 13.56
C SER A 70 5.16 -3.43 14.60
N ILE A 71 5.80 -4.35 15.31
CA ILE A 71 6.87 -4.02 16.29
C ILE A 71 8.01 -3.23 15.64
N VAL A 72 8.34 -3.55 14.38
CA VAL A 72 9.55 -3.03 13.70
C VAL A 72 9.21 -1.89 12.73
N GLN A 73 8.02 -1.92 12.15
CA GLN A 73 7.68 -1.05 11.02
C GLN A 73 6.24 -0.56 11.07
N ARG A 74 6.05 0.68 10.63
CA ARG A 74 4.75 1.29 10.36
C ARG A 74 4.63 1.57 8.88
N ILE A 75 3.58 1.04 8.26
CA ILE A 75 3.29 1.19 6.84
C ILE A 75 1.96 1.93 6.72
N THR A 76 1.95 3.00 5.93
CA THR A 76 0.74 3.75 5.62
C THR A 76 0.42 3.58 4.15
N GLY A 77 -0.84 3.34 3.82
CA GLY A 77 -1.25 3.10 2.45
C GLY A 77 -2.68 3.51 2.18
N PHE A 78 -3.03 3.47 0.90
CA PHE A 78 -4.35 3.83 0.40
C PHE A 78 -4.75 2.89 -0.74
N ARG A 79 -6.01 2.45 -0.74
CA ARG A 79 -6.66 1.71 -1.83
C ARG A 79 -7.82 2.57 -2.34
N TYR A 80 -7.94 2.73 -3.65
CA TYR A 80 -8.96 3.60 -4.25
C TYR A 80 -9.42 3.08 -5.62
N GLY A 81 -10.47 3.68 -6.17
CA GLY A 81 -10.90 3.43 -7.56
C GLY A 81 -11.52 2.05 -7.78
N GLY A 82 -12.14 1.46 -6.76
CA GLY A 82 -12.81 0.16 -6.84
C GLY A 82 -11.90 -1.05 -6.72
N GLN A 83 -10.65 -0.84 -6.29
CA GLN A 83 -9.72 -1.91 -5.94
C GLN A 83 -10.32 -2.83 -4.87
N MET A 84 -10.05 -4.12 -5.01
CA MET A 84 -10.41 -5.12 -4.01
C MET A 84 -9.51 -4.98 -2.79
N MET A 85 -10.10 -5.11 -1.61
CA MET A 85 -9.40 -5.19 -0.35
C MET A 85 -9.92 -6.38 0.44
N VAL A 86 -8.98 -7.08 1.06
CA VAL A 86 -9.25 -8.24 1.91
C VAL A 86 -8.62 -7.94 3.26
N ILE A 87 -9.41 -8.09 4.32
CA ILE A 87 -8.99 -7.83 5.70
C ILE A 87 -9.31 -9.05 6.57
N PRO A 88 -8.57 -9.28 7.66
CA PRO A 88 -8.92 -10.32 8.63
C PRO A 88 -10.30 -10.09 9.27
N ASN A 89 -11.06 -11.15 9.54
CA ASN A 89 -12.33 -11.07 10.29
C ASN A 89 -12.12 -10.80 11.81
N THR A 90 -10.89 -10.51 12.21
CA THR A 90 -10.58 -9.94 13.53
C THR A 90 -10.90 -8.44 13.61
N PHE A 91 -11.49 -7.86 12.56
CA PHE A 91 -11.89 -6.45 12.52
C PHE A 91 -12.81 -6.06 13.69
N ARG A 92 -12.55 -4.89 14.24
CA ARG A 92 -13.30 -4.25 15.33
C ARG A 92 -13.51 -2.78 14.97
N GLY A 93 -14.77 -2.36 14.94
CA GLY A 93 -15.16 -1.00 14.59
C GLY A 93 -16.46 -0.97 13.79
N VAL A 94 -16.64 0.10 13.03
CA VAL A 94 -17.78 0.29 12.15
C VAL A 94 -17.47 -0.31 10.78
N LEU A 95 -18.26 -1.32 10.41
CA LEU A 95 -18.23 -1.93 9.09
C LEU A 95 -19.66 -1.97 8.55
N MET A 96 -20.01 -0.99 7.72
CA MET A 96 -21.35 -0.81 7.18
C MET A 96 -21.28 -0.68 5.65
N PRO A 97 -22.40 -0.85 4.93
CA PRO A 97 -22.47 -0.46 3.53
C PRO A 97 -21.93 0.96 3.37
N HIS A 98 -20.98 1.13 2.45
CA HIS A 98 -20.30 2.39 2.13
C HIS A 98 -19.31 2.95 3.14
N MET A 99 -19.15 2.39 4.33
CA MET A 99 -18.23 2.95 5.34
C MET A 99 -17.47 1.88 6.10
N ILE A 100 -16.18 2.13 6.31
CA ILE A 100 -15.33 1.33 7.20
C ILE A 100 -14.53 2.28 8.10
N MET A 101 -14.50 1.98 9.39
CA MET A 101 -13.65 2.67 10.35
C MET A 101 -13.37 1.74 11.53
N GLY A 102 -12.11 1.40 11.77
CA GLY A 102 -11.75 0.51 12.86
C GLY A 102 -10.35 -0.03 12.73
N TRP A 103 -10.13 -1.20 13.30
CA TRP A 103 -8.84 -1.87 13.26
C TRP A 103 -8.99 -3.38 13.22
N CYS A 104 -7.97 -4.08 12.72
CA CYS A 104 -7.88 -5.54 12.75
C CYS A 104 -6.49 -5.98 13.25
N ILE A 105 -6.41 -7.21 13.75
CA ILE A 105 -5.13 -7.83 14.13
C ILE A 105 -4.46 -8.37 12.87
N GLY A 106 -3.16 -8.11 12.74
CA GLY A 106 -2.34 -8.51 11.60
C GLY A 106 -2.12 -7.39 10.58
N ALA A 107 -1.02 -7.50 9.85
CA ALA A 107 -0.74 -6.65 8.70
C ALA A 107 -1.60 -7.10 7.51
N LEU A 108 -2.12 -6.15 6.75
CA LEU A 108 -2.82 -6.44 5.50
C LEU A 108 -1.85 -7.07 4.51
N GLU A 109 -2.27 -8.13 3.83
CA GLU A 109 -1.50 -8.71 2.73
C GLU A 109 -1.44 -7.69 1.59
N PHE A 110 -0.23 -7.34 1.15
CA PHE A 110 0.03 -6.28 0.17
C PHE A 110 0.04 -6.79 -1.26
#